data_AF-A0A2V3HG76-F1
#
_entry.id   AF-A0A2V3HG76-F1
#
_cell.length_a   1.000
_cell.length_b   1.000
_cell.length_c   1.000
_cell.angle_alpha   90.00
_cell.angle_beta   90.00
_cell.angle_gamma   90.00
#
_symmetry.space_group_name_H-M   'P 1'
#
loop_
_entity.id
_entity.type
_entity.pdbx_description
1 polymer ?
#
loop_
_entity_poly.entity_id
_entity_poly.type
_entity_poly.pdbx_seq_one_letter_code
_entity_poly.pdbx_strand_id
1 'polypeptide(L)'
;MYDGKVVLRFDDTDTKVKPPLPEAYDWIEAQYEWLAGRPADIIIRASERMPVYLAHAEQMLSGDFGYVCRCTASDFKQLRDAREVCPCRTRSVEENLADWQAMNDGEIAEGGAVVRVKTDLELPNPALRDWPALRIQHTAHPIVGKAHNVWPLLDFQSAIEDHEQGVTHIVRGKDLMDSTRKQTLLYEHFGWTYPQTLYWGRVKIHEFGGFSTSGMRAAIENGEYSGWDDPRLPTLAALRRRGFDAAALRAFWIDLGLTQKDISISMQTIESFNSSEIDARCERRSFVRGPRLLSLDASGCSGGPSTSISNARHPDGAVEGSRKWELGDGAILIEAADADDTGGSLRLKDYADVDIDAGTSVARVESWSRSDRRAIVHWLPQIMARKARLTRVIGHDLVVEEGMLEGFELVDGAIVQLERVGFARIESLPDDGPVELLFLHG
;
A
#
# COMPACT_ATOMS: atom_id res chain seq x y z
N MET A 1 -9.08 -6.36 -20.82
CA MET A 1 -10.44 -5.95 -21.24
C MET A 1 -10.42 -5.18 -22.56
N TYR A 2 -9.51 -4.22 -22.79
CA TYR A 2 -9.51 -3.38 -24.00
C TYR A 2 -8.23 -3.41 -24.83
N ASP A 3 -7.28 -4.31 -24.52
CA ASP A 3 -5.95 -4.38 -25.18
C ASP A 3 -5.23 -3.01 -25.29
N GLY A 4 -5.47 -2.14 -24.31
CA GLY A 4 -4.89 -0.81 -24.23
C GLY A 4 -3.54 -0.80 -23.53
N LYS A 5 -2.82 0.31 -23.67
CA LYS A 5 -1.54 0.56 -23.00
C LYS A 5 -1.72 1.34 -21.70
N VAL A 6 -0.84 1.11 -20.74
CA VAL A 6 -0.73 1.90 -19.50
C VAL A 6 0.59 2.64 -19.49
N VAL A 7 0.51 3.95 -19.21
CA VAL A 7 1.67 4.82 -19.00
C VAL A 7 1.92 4.94 -17.51
N LEU A 8 3.11 4.54 -17.05
CA LEU A 8 3.61 4.84 -15.72
C LEU A 8 4.43 6.13 -15.78
N ARG A 9 3.84 7.22 -15.27
CA ARG A 9 4.46 8.54 -15.28
C ARG A 9 4.90 8.96 -13.88
N PHE A 10 6.16 9.31 -13.74
CA PHE A 10 6.70 10.04 -12.60
C PHE A 10 6.49 11.54 -12.82
N ASP A 11 5.58 12.14 -12.03
CA ASP A 11 5.42 13.60 -11.98
C ASP A 11 6.35 14.19 -10.90
N ASP A 12 7.61 14.35 -11.28
CA ASP A 12 8.73 14.72 -10.41
C ASP A 12 9.14 16.20 -10.57
N THR A 13 8.21 17.06 -10.98
CA THR A 13 8.50 18.45 -11.36
C THR A 13 8.53 19.46 -10.20
N ASP A 14 8.64 19.00 -8.95
CA ASP A 14 8.81 19.85 -7.77
C ASP A 14 10.12 19.59 -7.04
N THR A 15 11.08 20.48 -7.22
CA THR A 15 12.41 20.35 -6.61
C THR A 15 12.48 20.86 -5.18
N LYS A 16 11.41 21.48 -4.65
CA LYS A 16 11.45 22.22 -3.38
C LYS A 16 10.46 21.73 -2.33
N VAL A 17 9.16 21.64 -2.65
CA VAL A 17 8.15 21.29 -1.63
C VAL A 17 8.00 19.77 -1.51
N LYS A 18 8.05 19.07 -2.65
CA LYS A 18 8.02 17.60 -2.72
C LYS A 18 9.13 17.06 -3.62
N PRO A 19 10.41 17.23 -3.24
CA PRO A 19 11.52 16.72 -4.03
C PRO A 19 11.38 15.21 -4.22
N PRO A 20 11.60 14.69 -5.44
CA PRO A 20 11.51 13.27 -5.70
C PRO A 20 12.57 12.52 -4.90
N LEU A 21 12.21 11.34 -4.43
CA LEU A 21 13.14 10.42 -3.77
C LEU A 21 13.73 9.49 -4.84
N PRO A 22 15.06 9.50 -5.08
CA PRO A 22 15.67 8.68 -6.14
C PRO A 22 15.35 7.18 -6.04
N GLU A 23 15.28 6.65 -4.81
CA GLU A 23 14.95 5.24 -4.57
C GLU A 23 13.48 4.92 -4.87
N ALA A 24 12.59 5.92 -4.85
CA ALA A 24 11.17 5.71 -5.11
C ALA A 24 10.86 5.37 -6.57
N TYR A 25 11.75 5.68 -7.53
CA TYR A 25 11.55 5.32 -8.93
C TYR A 25 11.51 3.79 -9.07
N ASP A 26 12.56 3.12 -8.59
CA ASP A 26 12.66 1.65 -8.63
C ASP A 26 11.54 1.00 -7.80
N TRP A 27 11.18 1.58 -6.65
CA TRP A 27 10.10 1.06 -5.82
C TRP A 27 8.74 1.14 -6.50
N ILE A 28 8.42 2.27 -7.14
CA ILE A 28 7.12 2.47 -7.80
C ILE A 28 7.01 1.55 -9.02
N GLU A 29 8.07 1.38 -9.81
CA GLU A 29 8.09 0.43 -10.94
C GLU A 29 7.86 -1.01 -10.45
N ALA A 30 8.61 -1.44 -9.43
CA ALA A 30 8.47 -2.79 -8.87
C ALA A 30 7.12 -3.02 -8.18
N GLN A 31 6.56 -2.01 -7.50
CA GLN A 31 5.25 -2.08 -6.86
C GLN A 31 4.12 -2.09 -7.89
N TYR A 32 4.24 -1.30 -8.96
CA TYR A 32 3.31 -1.35 -10.09
C TYR A 32 3.32 -2.75 -10.70
N GLU A 33 4.49 -3.30 -11.02
CA GLU A 33 4.60 -4.61 -11.65
C GLU A 33 4.03 -5.72 -10.76
N TRP A 34 4.36 -5.69 -9.46
CA TRP A 34 3.80 -6.63 -8.49
C TRP A 34 2.27 -6.54 -8.43
N LEU A 35 1.71 -5.32 -8.34
CA LEU A 35 0.27 -5.12 -8.23
C LEU A 35 -0.47 -5.41 -9.54
N ALA A 36 0.09 -5.06 -10.69
CA ALA A 36 -0.52 -5.24 -12.00
C ALA A 36 -0.32 -6.66 -12.57
N GLY A 37 0.70 -7.38 -12.09
CA GLY A 37 1.14 -8.67 -12.63
C GLY A 37 1.90 -8.56 -13.96
N ARG A 38 2.27 -7.34 -14.37
CA ARG A 38 3.03 -7.03 -15.59
C ARG A 38 3.69 -5.65 -15.48
N PRO A 39 4.81 -5.40 -16.19
CA PRO A 39 5.37 -4.05 -16.29
C PRO A 39 4.43 -3.11 -17.06
N ALA A 40 4.63 -1.81 -16.84
CA ALA A 40 3.94 -0.77 -17.62
C ALA A 40 4.39 -0.80 -19.07
N ASP A 41 3.51 -0.39 -19.99
CA ASP A 41 3.82 -0.40 -21.42
C ASP A 41 4.78 0.75 -21.80
N ILE A 42 4.69 1.86 -21.06
CA ILE A 42 5.51 3.06 -21.24
C ILE A 42 5.86 3.59 -19.85
N ILE A 43 7.13 3.92 -19.63
CA ILE A 43 7.63 4.53 -18.39
C ILE A 43 8.23 5.89 -18.74
N ILE A 44 7.82 6.93 -18.01
CA ILE A 44 8.19 8.31 -18.33
C ILE A 44 8.48 9.07 -17.06
N ARG A 45 9.52 9.90 -17.09
CA ARG A 45 9.89 10.82 -16.01
C ARG A 45 9.72 12.24 -16.51
N ALA A 46 8.92 13.04 -15.83
CA ALA A 46 8.61 14.38 -16.28
C ALA A 46 9.87 15.25 -16.32
N SER A 47 10.76 15.13 -15.35
CA SER A 47 12.03 15.85 -15.29
C SER A 47 12.92 15.64 -16.52
N GLU A 48 12.94 14.44 -17.11
CA GLU A 48 13.69 14.12 -18.33
C GLU A 48 13.02 14.72 -19.59
N ARG A 49 11.75 15.11 -19.49
CA ARG A 49 10.95 15.71 -20.58
C ARG A 49 10.80 17.21 -20.49
N MET A 50 11.54 17.87 -19.61
CA MET A 50 11.53 19.32 -19.46
C MET A 50 11.63 20.10 -20.79
N PRO A 51 12.49 19.73 -21.76
CA PRO A 51 12.52 20.41 -23.05
C PRO A 51 11.16 20.45 -23.78
N VAL A 52 10.34 19.40 -23.66
CA VAL A 52 8.99 19.34 -24.25
C VAL A 52 8.08 20.38 -23.59
N TYR A 53 8.10 20.48 -22.26
CA TYR A 53 7.25 21.43 -21.54
C TYR A 53 7.67 22.89 -21.78
N LEU A 54 8.98 23.16 -21.83
CA LEU A 54 9.49 24.50 -22.10
C LEU A 54 9.14 24.95 -23.53
N ALA A 55 9.22 24.06 -24.52
CA ALA A 55 8.82 24.36 -25.90
C ALA A 55 7.32 24.68 -26.01
N HIS A 56 6.45 23.93 -25.32
CA HIS A 56 5.01 24.23 -25.28
C HIS A 56 4.70 25.54 -24.55
N ALA A 57 5.46 25.87 -23.50
CA ALA A 57 5.34 27.16 -22.82
C ALA A 57 5.71 28.32 -23.75
N GLU A 58 6.79 28.18 -24.50
CA GLU A 58 7.20 29.16 -25.51
C GLU A 58 6.15 29.31 -26.61
N GLN A 59 5.64 28.21 -27.17
CA GLN A 59 4.55 28.23 -28.15
C GLN A 59 3.30 28.95 -27.61
N MET A 60 2.94 28.71 -26.35
CA MET A 60 1.81 29.38 -25.69
C MET A 60 2.02 30.89 -25.56
N LEU A 61 3.24 31.31 -25.21
CA LEU A 61 3.59 32.73 -25.11
C LEU A 61 3.62 33.39 -26.49
N SER A 62 4.21 32.75 -27.49
CA SER A 62 4.25 33.22 -28.88
C SER A 62 2.85 33.29 -29.52
N GLY A 63 1.95 32.37 -29.14
CA GLY A 63 0.57 32.33 -29.61
C GLY A 63 -0.38 33.31 -28.89
N ASP A 64 0.12 34.13 -27.98
CA ASP A 64 -0.63 35.12 -27.19
C ASP A 64 -1.75 34.55 -26.30
N PHE A 65 -1.74 33.24 -26.03
CA PHE A 65 -2.67 32.59 -25.09
C PHE A 65 -2.02 32.20 -23.76
N GLY A 66 -0.81 32.68 -23.50
CA GLY A 66 -0.20 32.76 -22.17
C GLY A 66 0.56 34.07 -21.97
N TYR A 67 1.02 34.33 -20.75
CA TYR A 67 1.84 35.50 -20.42
C TYR A 67 2.70 35.27 -19.18
N VAL A 68 3.76 36.06 -19.03
CA VAL A 68 4.60 36.08 -17.83
C VAL A 68 4.07 37.13 -16.85
N CYS A 69 3.67 36.67 -15.67
CA CYS A 69 3.14 37.50 -14.60
C CYS A 69 4.21 37.75 -13.54
N ARG A 70 4.55 39.02 -13.30
CA ARG A 70 5.47 39.48 -12.24
C ARG A 70 4.73 40.02 -11.00
N CYS A 71 3.41 39.93 -10.96
CA CYS A 71 2.64 40.31 -9.77
C CYS A 71 2.97 39.37 -8.62
N THR A 72 2.94 39.89 -7.38
CA THR A 72 3.00 39.02 -6.21
C THR A 72 1.77 38.10 -6.19
N ALA A 73 1.90 36.95 -5.52
CA ALA A 73 0.78 36.01 -5.40
C ALA A 73 -0.46 36.63 -4.72
N SER A 74 -0.24 37.55 -3.78
CA SER A 74 -1.31 38.28 -3.08
C SER A 74 -2.02 39.26 -4.02
N ASP A 75 -1.27 40.09 -4.75
CA ASP A 75 -1.85 41.10 -5.64
C ASP A 75 -2.60 40.45 -6.79
N PHE A 76 -2.01 39.41 -7.39
CA PHE A 76 -2.68 38.66 -8.44
C PHE A 76 -3.98 38.03 -7.95
N LYS A 77 -3.99 37.47 -6.73
CA LYS A 77 -5.20 36.90 -6.15
C LYS A 77 -6.32 37.93 -6.02
N GLN A 78 -6.00 39.14 -5.54
CA GLN A 78 -6.99 40.22 -5.43
C GLN A 78 -7.59 40.58 -6.79
N LEU A 79 -6.74 40.79 -7.79
CA LEU A 79 -7.17 41.10 -9.17
C LEU A 79 -8.02 39.98 -9.76
N ARG A 80 -7.57 38.72 -9.65
CA ARG A 80 -8.27 37.53 -10.13
C ARG A 80 -9.65 37.37 -9.48
N ASP A 81 -9.74 37.58 -8.17
CA ASP A 81 -10.99 37.44 -7.42
C ASP A 81 -11.97 38.56 -7.80
N ALA A 82 -11.47 39.77 -8.09
CA ALA A 82 -12.20 40.92 -8.62
C ALA A 82 -12.50 40.86 -10.14
N ARG A 83 -11.99 39.85 -10.85
CA ARG A 83 -12.07 39.72 -12.33
C ARG A 83 -11.38 40.86 -13.08
N GLU A 84 -10.38 41.46 -12.47
CA GLU A 84 -9.59 42.53 -13.06
C GLU A 84 -8.34 41.99 -13.76
N VAL A 85 -7.99 42.64 -14.87
CA VAL A 85 -6.82 42.30 -15.66
C VAL A 85 -5.56 42.75 -14.92
N CYS A 86 -4.61 41.83 -14.68
CA CYS A 86 -3.31 42.24 -14.15
C CYS A 86 -2.49 43.00 -15.22
N PRO A 87 -1.64 43.97 -14.85
CA PRO A 87 -0.86 44.76 -15.81
C PRO A 87 0.04 43.93 -16.73
N CYS A 88 0.44 42.74 -16.29
CA CYS A 88 1.28 41.85 -17.08
C CYS A 88 0.53 41.14 -18.22
N ARG A 89 -0.80 40.99 -18.12
CA ARG A 89 -1.62 40.26 -19.10
C ARG A 89 -1.73 40.98 -20.45
N THR A 90 -1.54 42.30 -20.45
CA THR A 90 -1.61 43.16 -21.64
C THR A 90 -0.25 43.45 -22.26
N ARG A 91 0.82 42.82 -21.76
CA ARG A 91 2.16 42.94 -22.36
C ARG A 91 2.18 42.31 -23.74
N SER A 92 3.03 42.85 -24.60
CA SER A 92 3.29 42.31 -25.94
C SER A 92 3.90 40.91 -25.88
N VAL A 93 3.81 40.18 -26.98
CA VAL A 93 4.44 38.86 -27.11
C VAL A 93 5.94 38.96 -26.92
N GLU A 94 6.57 40.00 -27.47
CA GLU A 94 8.01 40.26 -27.37
C GLU A 94 8.45 40.47 -25.91
N GLU A 95 7.69 41.26 -25.13
CA GLU A 95 7.97 41.46 -23.70
C GLU A 95 7.80 40.17 -22.90
N ASN A 96 6.80 39.34 -23.23
CA ASN A 96 6.60 38.05 -22.58
C ASN A 96 7.72 37.06 -22.89
N LEU A 97 8.20 37.02 -24.14
CA LEU A 97 9.32 36.17 -24.55
C LEU A 97 10.65 36.63 -23.93
N ALA A 98 10.86 37.95 -23.79
CA ALA A 98 12.02 38.48 -23.06
C ALA A 98 12.00 38.08 -21.58
N ASP A 99 10.85 38.21 -20.91
CA ASP A 99 10.69 37.76 -19.53
C ASP A 99 10.85 36.24 -19.41
N TRP A 100 10.32 35.47 -20.36
CA TRP A 100 10.47 34.02 -20.42
C TRP A 100 11.93 33.59 -20.53
N GLN A 101 12.71 34.26 -21.39
CA GLN A 101 14.14 34.00 -21.50
C GLN A 101 14.85 34.30 -20.17
N ALA A 102 14.57 35.45 -19.54
CA ALA A 102 15.14 35.81 -18.24
C ALA A 102 14.76 34.81 -17.11
N MET A 103 13.56 34.20 -17.17
CA MET A 103 13.17 33.12 -16.26
C MET A 103 14.04 31.86 -16.48
N ASN A 104 14.26 31.45 -17.74
CA ASN A 104 15.05 30.26 -18.06
C ASN A 104 16.54 30.46 -17.76
N ASP A 105 17.07 31.65 -18.00
CA ASP A 105 18.47 32.02 -17.75
C ASP A 105 18.75 32.19 -16.24
N GLY A 106 17.72 32.15 -15.38
CA GLY A 106 17.84 32.24 -13.92
C GLY A 106 18.09 33.67 -13.42
N GLU A 107 17.83 34.68 -14.24
CA GLU A 107 17.99 36.10 -13.89
C GLU A 107 16.89 36.59 -12.94
N ILE A 108 15.70 35.98 -13.02
CA ILE A 108 14.57 36.29 -12.14
C ILE A 108 14.61 35.35 -10.93
N ALA A 109 14.57 35.93 -9.73
CA ALA A 109 14.56 35.17 -8.49
C ALA A 109 13.29 34.32 -8.33
N GLU A 110 13.38 33.25 -7.53
CA GLU A 110 12.23 32.41 -7.18
C GLU A 110 11.05 33.25 -6.65
N GLY A 111 9.85 32.99 -7.18
CA GLY A 111 8.65 33.75 -6.85
C GLY A 111 8.55 35.14 -7.51
N GLY A 112 9.57 35.58 -8.27
CA GLY A 112 9.57 36.85 -8.98
C GLY A 112 8.75 36.88 -10.27
N ALA A 113 8.49 35.71 -10.87
CA ALA A 113 7.60 35.56 -12.02
C ALA A 113 6.96 34.17 -12.09
N VAL A 114 5.80 34.09 -12.74
CA VAL A 114 5.12 32.84 -13.11
C VAL A 114 4.55 32.94 -14.52
N VAL A 115 4.57 31.84 -15.27
CA VAL A 115 3.85 31.77 -16.55
C VAL A 115 2.39 31.42 -16.27
N ARG A 116 1.45 32.14 -16.88
CA ARG A 116 0.01 31.90 -16.74
C ARG A 116 -0.63 31.59 -18.08
N VAL A 117 -1.58 30.66 -18.08
CA VAL A 117 -2.45 30.40 -19.23
C VAL A 117 -3.51 31.50 -19.26
N LYS A 118 -3.70 32.19 -20.38
CA LYS A 118 -4.79 33.17 -20.49
C LYS A 118 -6.11 32.43 -20.60
N THR A 119 -7.04 32.74 -19.70
CA THR A 119 -8.41 32.23 -19.77
C THR A 119 -9.38 33.40 -19.67
N ASP A 120 -10.68 33.08 -19.72
CA ASP A 120 -11.71 34.05 -19.40
C ASP A 120 -11.71 34.36 -17.89
N LEU A 121 -11.64 35.65 -17.56
CA LEU A 121 -11.70 36.15 -16.18
C LEU A 121 -13.12 36.13 -15.62
N GLU A 122 -14.13 36.01 -16.47
CA GLU A 122 -15.54 35.90 -16.07
C GLU A 122 -15.93 34.47 -15.66
N LEU A 123 -15.02 33.49 -15.77
CA LEU A 123 -15.28 32.11 -15.34
C LEU A 123 -15.77 32.09 -13.88
N PRO A 124 -16.89 31.40 -13.58
CA PRO A 124 -17.46 31.38 -12.23
C PRO A 124 -16.49 30.87 -11.17
N ASN A 125 -15.67 29.88 -11.51
CA ASN A 125 -14.65 29.33 -10.64
C ASN A 125 -13.34 30.15 -10.74
N PRO A 126 -12.91 30.85 -9.67
CA PRO A 126 -11.67 31.63 -9.68
C PRO A 126 -10.41 30.79 -9.91
N ALA A 127 -10.44 29.50 -9.60
CA ALA A 127 -9.29 28.61 -9.83
C ALA A 127 -8.96 28.41 -11.31
N LEU A 128 -9.91 28.68 -12.21
CA LEU A 128 -9.74 28.57 -13.65
C LEU A 128 -9.26 29.87 -14.30
N ARG A 129 -9.31 30.99 -13.58
CA ARG A 129 -8.95 32.31 -14.12
C ARG A 129 -7.44 32.48 -14.13
N ASP A 130 -6.87 32.61 -15.32
CA ASP A 130 -5.46 32.88 -15.56
C ASP A 130 -4.52 32.05 -14.66
N TRP A 131 -4.73 30.74 -14.67
CA TRP A 131 -4.08 29.82 -13.75
C TRP A 131 -2.59 29.64 -14.10
N PRO A 132 -1.71 29.42 -13.10
CA PRO A 132 -0.27 29.34 -13.33
C PRO A 132 0.12 28.01 -13.97
N ALA A 133 0.87 28.07 -15.06
CA ALA A 133 1.40 26.93 -15.80
C ALA A 133 2.81 26.55 -15.36
N LEU A 134 3.70 27.53 -15.13
CA LEU A 134 5.09 27.29 -14.74
C LEU A 134 5.54 28.26 -13.64
N ARG A 135 6.50 27.81 -12.83
CA ARG A 135 7.13 28.56 -11.74
C ARG A 135 8.65 28.48 -11.80
N ILE A 136 9.32 29.43 -11.17
CA ILE A 136 10.78 29.42 -11.00
C ILE A 136 11.16 28.60 -9.77
N GLN A 137 12.10 27.66 -9.94
CA GLN A 137 12.80 26.95 -8.86
C GLN A 137 14.26 26.74 -9.26
N HIS A 138 15.19 27.26 -8.47
CA HIS A 138 16.64 27.16 -8.69
C HIS A 138 17.26 25.99 -7.90
N THR A 139 16.47 25.32 -7.05
CA THR A 139 16.88 24.10 -6.36
C THR A 139 17.18 22.99 -7.38
N ALA A 140 18.32 22.32 -7.20
CA ALA A 140 18.73 21.22 -8.06
C ALA A 140 17.73 20.05 -7.95
N HIS A 141 17.36 19.48 -9.10
CA HIS A 141 16.59 18.25 -9.15
C HIS A 141 17.50 17.05 -8.85
N PRO A 142 17.05 16.05 -8.06
CA PRO A 142 17.85 14.86 -7.72
C PRO A 142 18.37 14.07 -8.93
N ILE A 143 17.56 13.98 -10.00
CA ILE A 143 17.90 13.28 -11.25
C ILE A 143 18.62 14.18 -12.27
N VAL A 144 17.98 15.28 -12.71
CA VAL A 144 18.50 16.14 -13.80
C VAL A 144 19.36 17.33 -13.33
N GLY A 145 19.66 17.41 -12.03
CA GLY A 145 20.53 18.45 -11.46
C GLY A 145 19.99 19.87 -11.66
N LYS A 146 20.86 20.80 -12.03
CA LYS A 146 20.55 22.24 -12.23
C LYS A 146 20.26 22.59 -13.70
N ALA A 147 19.81 21.64 -14.50
CA ALA A 147 19.58 21.86 -15.93
C ALA A 147 18.48 22.89 -16.22
N HIS A 148 17.54 23.11 -15.29
CA HIS A 148 16.37 23.95 -15.49
C HIS A 148 16.11 24.86 -14.29
N ASN A 149 15.80 26.14 -14.57
CA ASN A 149 15.39 27.13 -13.56
C ASN A 149 13.87 27.31 -13.49
N VAL A 150 13.16 26.81 -14.50
CA VAL A 150 11.70 26.92 -14.62
C VAL A 150 11.10 25.53 -14.68
N TRP A 151 10.05 25.31 -13.89
CA TRP A 151 9.41 24.02 -13.71
C TRP A 151 7.89 24.14 -13.89
N PRO A 152 7.25 23.24 -14.65
CA PRO A 152 5.82 23.27 -14.83
C PRO A 152 5.09 22.91 -13.52
N LEU A 153 3.84 23.33 -13.45
CA LEU A 153 2.89 22.88 -12.43
C LEU A 153 2.08 21.70 -12.98
N LEU A 154 1.57 20.88 -12.05
CA LEU A 154 0.82 19.64 -12.31
C LEU A 154 -0.14 19.78 -13.50
N ASP A 155 -1.00 20.80 -13.49
CA ASP A 155 -2.04 20.97 -14.51
C ASP A 155 -1.46 21.14 -15.93
N PHE A 156 -0.36 21.90 -16.09
CA PHE A 156 0.29 22.13 -17.38
C PHE A 156 1.11 20.92 -17.82
N GLN A 157 1.94 20.38 -16.92
CA GLN A 157 2.78 19.21 -17.17
C GLN A 157 1.93 18.02 -17.64
N SER A 158 0.91 17.66 -16.86
CA SER A 158 0.10 16.47 -17.16
C SER A 158 -0.79 16.64 -18.38
N ALA A 159 -1.24 17.87 -18.70
CA ALA A 159 -1.95 18.14 -19.94
C ALA A 159 -1.11 17.83 -21.17
N ILE A 160 0.12 18.35 -21.22
CA ILE A 160 1.04 18.13 -22.34
C ILE A 160 1.40 16.65 -22.41
N GLU A 161 1.73 16.04 -21.28
CA GLU A 161 2.16 14.65 -21.29
C GLU A 161 1.03 13.69 -21.68
N ASP A 162 -0.21 13.95 -21.26
CA ASP A 162 -1.37 13.18 -21.70
C ASP A 162 -1.59 13.28 -23.22
N HIS A 163 -1.36 14.47 -23.81
CA HIS A 163 -1.44 14.68 -25.26
C HIS A 163 -0.33 13.93 -25.99
N GLU A 164 0.92 14.13 -25.57
CA GLU A 164 2.12 13.53 -26.15
C GLU A 164 2.09 12.00 -26.12
N GLN A 165 1.45 11.41 -25.10
CA GLN A 165 1.31 9.95 -24.98
C GLN A 165 0.04 9.39 -25.61
N GLY A 166 -0.82 10.24 -26.18
CA GLY A 166 -2.08 9.84 -26.77
C GLY A 166 -3.03 9.20 -25.74
N VAL A 167 -3.03 9.71 -24.50
CA VAL A 167 -3.94 9.24 -23.46
C VAL A 167 -5.38 9.42 -23.93
N THR A 168 -6.16 8.34 -23.90
CA THR A 168 -7.57 8.38 -24.31
C THR A 168 -8.53 8.47 -23.13
N HIS A 169 -8.11 7.96 -21.96
CA HIS A 169 -8.91 7.91 -20.75
C HIS A 169 -8.07 8.31 -19.54
N ILE A 170 -8.60 9.23 -18.73
CA ILE A 170 -8.01 9.64 -17.46
C ILE A 170 -8.93 9.18 -16.34
N VAL A 171 -8.42 8.36 -15.41
CA VAL A 171 -9.14 7.95 -14.19
C VAL A 171 -8.47 8.60 -12.99
N ARG A 172 -9.18 9.46 -12.27
CA ARG A 172 -8.60 10.26 -11.17
C ARG A 172 -9.60 10.61 -10.08
N GLY A 173 -9.08 11.06 -8.94
CA GLY A 173 -9.87 11.59 -7.81
C GLY A 173 -10.81 12.72 -8.24
N LYS A 174 -12.04 12.75 -7.71
CA LYS A 174 -13.00 13.85 -7.95
C LYS A 174 -12.49 15.21 -7.45
N ASP A 175 -11.52 15.21 -6.56
CA ASP A 175 -10.82 16.41 -6.10
C ASP A 175 -9.98 17.07 -7.19
N LEU A 176 -9.68 16.36 -8.29
CA LEU A 176 -8.97 16.88 -9.46
C LEU A 176 -9.90 17.30 -10.61
N MET A 177 -11.20 17.49 -10.36
CA MET A 177 -12.14 18.00 -11.37
C MET A 177 -11.76 19.40 -11.89
N ASP A 178 -11.18 20.25 -11.04
CA ASP A 178 -10.69 21.56 -11.46
C ASP A 178 -9.44 21.45 -12.35
N SER A 179 -8.59 20.45 -12.13
CA SER A 179 -7.49 20.14 -13.05
C SER A 179 -8.04 19.80 -14.43
N THR A 180 -9.04 18.92 -14.52
CA THR A 180 -9.70 18.62 -15.81
C THR A 180 -10.15 19.90 -16.53
N ARG A 181 -10.86 20.80 -15.82
CA ARG A 181 -11.38 22.05 -16.40
C ARG A 181 -10.26 22.96 -16.91
N LYS A 182 -9.17 23.13 -16.13
CA LYS A 182 -8.00 23.90 -16.54
C LYS A 182 -7.35 23.31 -17.80
N GLN A 183 -7.20 22.00 -17.82
CA GLN A 183 -6.53 21.29 -18.91
C GLN A 183 -7.38 21.29 -20.18
N THR A 184 -8.70 21.19 -20.08
CA THR A 184 -9.61 21.34 -21.23
C THR A 184 -9.44 22.72 -21.87
N LEU A 185 -9.39 23.81 -21.07
CA LEU A 185 -9.13 25.16 -21.59
C LEU A 185 -7.76 25.27 -22.28
N LEU A 186 -6.73 24.60 -21.75
CA LEU A 186 -5.42 24.56 -22.40
C LEU A 186 -5.46 23.81 -23.73
N TYR A 187 -6.15 22.68 -23.78
CA TYR A 187 -6.31 21.88 -25.00
C TYR A 187 -7.06 22.66 -26.08
N GLU A 188 -8.06 23.45 -25.72
CA GLU A 188 -8.78 24.33 -26.65
C GLU A 188 -7.84 25.30 -27.34
N HIS A 189 -6.90 25.93 -26.60
CA HIS A 189 -5.90 26.83 -27.17
C HIS A 189 -4.96 26.13 -28.15
N PHE A 190 -4.55 24.89 -27.86
CA PHE A 190 -3.70 24.10 -28.74
C PHE A 190 -4.46 23.39 -29.87
N GLY A 191 -5.80 23.46 -29.89
CA GLY A 191 -6.63 22.74 -30.86
C GLY A 191 -6.63 21.22 -30.67
N TRP A 192 -6.41 20.75 -29.44
CA TRP A 192 -6.35 19.33 -29.10
C TRP A 192 -7.70 18.81 -28.60
N THR A 193 -7.93 17.50 -28.74
CA THR A 193 -9.09 16.82 -28.15
C THR A 193 -8.73 16.30 -26.77
N TYR A 194 -9.47 16.73 -25.74
CA TYR A 194 -9.20 16.33 -24.38
C TYR A 194 -9.64 14.87 -24.10
N PRO A 195 -8.86 14.06 -23.35
CA PRO A 195 -9.20 12.66 -23.07
C PRO A 195 -10.49 12.50 -22.25
N GLN A 196 -11.16 11.36 -22.39
CA GLN A 196 -12.34 11.05 -21.59
C GLN A 196 -11.93 10.92 -20.11
N THR A 197 -12.49 11.77 -19.25
CA THR A 197 -12.18 11.74 -17.82
C THR A 197 -13.27 11.02 -17.03
N LEU A 198 -12.84 10.07 -16.20
CA LEU A 198 -13.65 9.38 -15.20
C LEU A 198 -13.17 9.78 -13.80
N TYR A 199 -14.13 9.92 -12.89
CA TYR A 199 -13.84 10.30 -11.51
C TYR A 199 -14.25 9.21 -10.54
N TRP A 200 -13.44 9.05 -9.50
CA TRP A 200 -13.78 8.29 -8.30
C TRP A 200 -13.75 9.17 -7.05
N GLY A 201 -14.54 8.79 -6.05
CA GLY A 201 -14.59 9.43 -4.76
C GLY A 201 -13.33 9.16 -3.96
N ARG A 202 -13.17 9.88 -2.85
CA ARG A 202 -12.06 9.65 -1.93
C ARG A 202 -12.27 8.31 -1.23
N VAL A 203 -11.20 7.53 -1.19
CA VAL A 203 -11.16 6.26 -0.46
C VAL A 203 -10.31 6.45 0.79
N LYS A 204 -10.86 6.06 1.93
CA LYS A 204 -10.14 6.02 3.21
C LYS A 204 -10.17 4.60 3.76
N ILE A 205 -9.10 4.20 4.43
CA ILE A 205 -9.08 2.99 5.23
C ILE A 205 -9.26 3.41 6.69
N HIS A 206 -10.31 2.90 7.34
CA HIS A 206 -10.75 3.38 8.65
C HIS A 206 -9.64 3.33 9.71
N GLU A 207 -8.86 2.25 9.71
CA GLU A 207 -7.82 1.97 10.69
C GLU A 207 -6.57 2.86 10.53
N PHE A 208 -6.34 3.44 9.34
CA PHE A 208 -5.17 4.28 9.06
C PHE A 208 -5.49 5.77 8.93
N GLY A 209 -6.78 6.13 8.84
CA GLY A 209 -7.19 7.52 8.68
C GLY A 209 -6.74 8.12 7.34
N GLY A 210 -6.00 9.23 7.40
CA GLY A 210 -5.50 9.95 6.22
C GLY A 210 -4.08 9.55 5.84
N PHE A 211 -3.86 9.20 4.57
CA PHE A 211 -2.54 8.86 4.05
C PHE A 211 -1.72 10.13 3.73
N SER A 212 -0.67 10.38 4.49
CA SER A 212 0.31 11.45 4.19
C SER A 212 1.69 10.85 3.98
N THR A 213 2.14 10.76 2.74
CA THR A 213 3.47 10.23 2.40
C THR A 213 4.59 11.03 3.07
N SER A 214 4.48 12.36 3.09
CA SER A 214 5.46 13.22 3.78
C SER A 214 5.45 13.01 5.30
N GLY A 215 4.26 12.78 5.89
CA GLY A 215 4.13 12.45 7.31
C GLY A 215 4.76 11.10 7.65
N MET A 216 4.49 10.06 6.85
CA MET A 216 5.11 8.74 7.01
C MET A 216 6.62 8.81 6.86
N ARG A 217 7.13 9.56 5.87
CA ARG A 217 8.57 9.80 5.71
C ARG A 217 9.19 10.42 6.95
N ALA A 218 8.60 11.48 7.49
CA ALA A 218 9.10 12.13 8.70
C ALA A 218 9.11 11.18 9.91
N ALA A 219 8.06 10.36 10.07
CA ALA A 219 8.00 9.38 11.14
C ALA A 219 9.06 8.27 11.00
N ILE A 220 9.36 7.83 9.77
CA ILE A 220 10.47 6.90 9.49
C ILE A 220 11.82 7.56 9.83
N GLU A 221 12.05 8.80 9.38
CA GLU A 221 13.29 9.55 9.64
C GLU A 221 13.50 9.81 11.15
N ASN A 222 12.41 9.96 11.91
CA ASN A 222 12.44 10.07 13.37
C ASN A 222 12.61 8.74 14.11
N GLY A 223 12.65 7.60 13.39
CA GLY A 223 12.77 6.27 13.96
C GLY A 223 11.49 5.72 14.60
N GLU A 224 10.33 6.33 14.36
CA GLU A 224 9.03 5.80 14.82
C GLU A 224 8.68 4.51 14.07
N TYR A 225 9.05 4.45 12.79
CA TYR A 225 8.91 3.29 11.92
C TYR A 225 10.27 2.82 11.40
N SER A 226 10.44 1.52 11.26
CA SER A 226 11.68 0.88 10.81
C SER A 226 12.02 1.17 9.35
N GLY A 227 11.01 1.48 8.52
CA GLY A 227 11.16 1.73 7.10
C GLY A 227 9.80 1.83 6.39
N TRP A 228 9.81 1.94 5.06
CA TRP A 228 8.58 1.98 4.26
C TRP A 228 7.82 0.66 4.25
N ASP A 229 8.49 -0.45 4.57
CA ASP A 229 7.93 -1.80 4.70
C ASP A 229 7.50 -2.12 6.14
N ASP A 230 7.60 -1.18 7.09
CA ASP A 230 7.16 -1.39 8.47
C ASP A 230 5.68 -1.81 8.47
N PRO A 231 5.31 -2.95 9.10
CA PRO A 231 3.98 -3.53 8.99
C PRO A 231 2.86 -2.65 9.58
N ARG A 232 3.20 -1.61 10.35
CA ARG A 232 2.27 -0.61 10.86
C ARG A 232 1.86 0.43 9.81
N LEU A 233 2.59 0.53 8.70
CA LEU A 233 2.30 1.48 7.64
C LEU A 233 1.31 0.90 6.60
N PRO A 234 0.45 1.73 6.00
CA PRO A 234 -0.48 1.32 4.96
C PRO A 234 0.15 1.34 3.55
N THR A 235 1.43 1.02 3.43
CA THR A 235 2.16 1.06 2.16
C THR A 235 2.05 -0.28 1.44
N LEU A 236 2.21 -0.28 0.11
CA LEU A 236 2.30 -1.54 -0.64
C LEU A 236 3.49 -2.39 -0.19
N ALA A 237 4.60 -1.76 0.20
CA ALA A 237 5.75 -2.45 0.76
C ALA A 237 5.41 -3.20 2.05
N ALA A 238 4.73 -2.55 2.99
CA ALA A 238 4.29 -3.16 4.25
C ALA A 238 3.25 -4.26 4.04
N LEU A 239 2.26 -4.05 3.17
CA LEU A 239 1.27 -5.08 2.82
C LEU A 239 1.93 -6.30 2.18
N ARG A 240 2.85 -6.10 1.24
CA ARG A 240 3.62 -7.18 0.61
C ARG A 240 4.53 -7.89 1.62
N ARG A 241 5.19 -7.15 2.52
CA ARG A 241 6.01 -7.75 3.59
C ARG A 241 5.17 -8.60 4.51
N ARG A 242 4.03 -8.08 4.99
CA ARG A 242 3.05 -8.84 5.77
C ARG A 242 2.74 -10.15 5.05
N GLY A 243 2.40 -10.09 3.76
CA GLY A 243 2.08 -11.25 2.93
C GLY A 243 0.74 -11.13 2.20
N PHE A 244 0.29 -9.92 1.89
CA PHE A 244 -0.86 -9.72 1.01
C PHE A 244 -0.53 -10.19 -0.41
N ASP A 245 -1.51 -10.81 -1.05
CA ASP A 245 -1.42 -11.19 -2.46
C ASP A 245 -1.90 -10.04 -3.36
N ALA A 246 -1.16 -9.75 -4.43
CA ALA A 246 -1.54 -8.72 -5.39
C ALA A 246 -2.89 -9.02 -6.07
N ALA A 247 -3.22 -10.29 -6.29
CA ALA A 247 -4.51 -10.71 -6.84
C ALA A 247 -5.68 -10.35 -5.92
N ALA A 248 -5.51 -10.52 -4.60
CA ALA A 248 -6.51 -10.12 -3.63
C ALA A 248 -6.76 -8.60 -3.63
N LEU A 249 -5.68 -7.81 -3.65
CA LEU A 249 -5.78 -6.35 -3.72
C LEU A 249 -6.47 -5.90 -5.02
N ARG A 250 -6.15 -6.51 -6.15
CA ARG A 250 -6.84 -6.25 -7.43
C ARG A 250 -8.33 -6.63 -7.35
N ALA A 251 -8.65 -7.82 -6.83
CA ALA A 251 -10.02 -8.30 -6.71
C ALA A 251 -10.88 -7.34 -5.87
N PHE A 252 -10.33 -6.87 -4.76
CA PHE A 252 -10.96 -5.86 -3.91
C PHE A 252 -11.26 -4.57 -4.68
N TRP A 253 -10.28 -4.01 -5.40
CA TRP A 253 -10.49 -2.77 -6.17
C TRP A 253 -11.47 -2.93 -7.34
N ILE A 254 -11.51 -4.12 -7.96
CA ILE A 254 -12.46 -4.45 -9.02
C ILE A 254 -13.89 -4.56 -8.46
N ASP A 255 -14.07 -5.23 -7.32
CA ASP A 255 -15.37 -5.38 -6.66
C ASP A 255 -15.95 -4.03 -6.22
N LEU A 256 -15.09 -3.18 -5.66
CA LEU A 256 -15.47 -1.84 -5.24
C LEU A 256 -15.97 -0.97 -6.39
N GLY A 257 -15.37 -1.13 -7.57
CA GLY A 257 -15.73 -0.44 -8.80
C GLY A 257 -15.48 1.07 -8.77
N LEU A 258 -15.81 1.72 -9.88
CA LEU A 258 -15.69 3.18 -10.01
C LEU A 258 -16.99 3.86 -9.53
N THR A 259 -16.88 4.61 -8.43
CA THR A 259 -17.96 5.44 -7.88
C THR A 259 -17.42 6.79 -7.46
N GLN A 260 -18.20 7.86 -7.66
CA GLN A 260 -17.83 9.22 -7.19
C GLN A 260 -18.16 9.47 -5.71
N LYS A 261 -18.84 8.53 -5.05
CA LYS A 261 -19.14 8.63 -3.62
C LYS A 261 -17.87 8.43 -2.82
N ASP A 262 -17.68 9.25 -1.79
CA ASP A 262 -16.61 9.01 -0.83
C ASP A 262 -16.95 7.77 -0.03
N ILE A 263 -15.94 6.95 0.20
CA ILE A 263 -16.08 5.66 0.85
C ILE A 263 -15.02 5.48 1.91
N SER A 264 -15.42 4.83 3.00
CA SER A 264 -14.54 4.42 4.09
C SER A 264 -14.61 2.92 4.18
N ILE A 265 -13.46 2.26 4.08
CA ILE A 265 -13.35 0.81 4.00
C ILE A 265 -12.60 0.33 5.25
N SER A 266 -13.01 -0.80 5.81
CA SER A 266 -12.26 -1.42 6.90
C SER A 266 -11.19 -2.35 6.32
N MET A 267 -10.05 -2.43 7.00
CA MET A 267 -9.03 -3.43 6.72
C MET A 267 -9.58 -4.86 6.73
N GLN A 268 -10.59 -5.17 7.54
CA GLN A 268 -11.21 -6.50 7.57
C GLN A 268 -11.78 -6.91 6.20
N THR A 269 -12.31 -5.95 5.42
CA THR A 269 -12.77 -6.23 4.06
C THR A 269 -11.60 -6.59 3.16
N ILE A 270 -10.51 -5.82 3.19
CA ILE A 270 -9.33 -6.10 2.35
C ILE A 270 -8.69 -7.44 2.76
N GLU A 271 -8.66 -7.72 4.06
CA GLU A 271 -8.16 -8.97 4.65
C GLU A 271 -9.01 -10.17 4.23
N SER A 272 -10.34 -10.06 4.14
CA SER A 272 -11.19 -11.18 3.71
C SER A 272 -10.98 -11.54 2.22
N PHE A 273 -10.76 -10.57 1.35
CA PHE A 273 -10.31 -10.81 -0.03
C PHE A 273 -8.96 -11.54 -0.03
N ASN A 274 -8.04 -11.12 0.83
CA ASN A 274 -6.73 -11.74 0.93
C ASN A 274 -6.81 -13.18 1.45
N SER A 275 -7.57 -13.45 2.52
CA SER A 275 -7.84 -14.80 3.02
C SER A 275 -8.37 -15.70 1.91
N SER A 276 -9.40 -15.24 1.19
CA SER A 276 -10.03 -16.03 0.13
C SER A 276 -9.06 -16.39 -1.01
N GLU A 277 -8.12 -15.50 -1.31
CA GLU A 277 -7.12 -15.70 -2.35
C GLU A 277 -5.99 -16.65 -1.91
N ILE A 278 -5.51 -16.55 -0.67
CA ILE A 278 -4.33 -17.29 -0.20
C ILE A 278 -4.67 -18.62 0.47
N ASP A 279 -5.89 -18.81 0.99
CA ASP A 279 -6.25 -19.93 1.87
C ASP A 279 -5.90 -21.29 1.28
N ALA A 280 -6.29 -21.51 0.01
CA ALA A 280 -6.05 -22.75 -0.72
C ALA A 280 -4.56 -23.08 -0.94
N ARG A 281 -3.67 -22.08 -0.79
CA ARG A 281 -2.21 -22.23 -0.95
C ARG A 281 -1.47 -22.26 0.38
N CYS A 282 -2.13 -21.96 1.49
CA CYS A 282 -1.51 -21.89 2.80
C CYS A 282 -1.63 -23.23 3.51
N GLU A 283 -0.53 -23.80 3.99
CA GLU A 283 -0.63 -24.95 4.89
C GLU A 283 -1.04 -24.53 6.30
N ARG A 284 -1.67 -25.44 7.03
CA ARG A 284 -2.05 -25.25 8.43
C ARG A 284 -0.89 -25.63 9.32
N ARG A 285 -0.59 -24.82 10.33
CA ARG A 285 0.46 -25.08 11.32
C ARG A 285 -0.07 -24.84 12.72
N SER A 286 0.40 -25.64 13.68
CA SER A 286 0.08 -25.41 15.09
C SER A 286 1.07 -24.43 15.70
N PHE A 287 0.57 -23.34 16.28
CA PHE A 287 1.35 -22.38 17.04
C PHE A 287 0.65 -22.13 18.37
N VAL A 288 1.29 -22.56 19.46
CA VAL A 288 0.74 -22.50 20.81
C VAL A 288 1.36 -21.30 21.54
N ARG A 289 0.56 -20.27 21.83
CA ARG A 289 0.97 -19.12 22.65
C ARG A 289 0.83 -19.42 24.14
N GLY A 290 1.70 -18.83 24.96
CA GLY A 290 1.67 -19.04 26.41
C GLY A 290 1.57 -20.53 26.79
N PRO A 291 2.53 -21.36 26.34
CA PRO A 291 2.37 -22.80 26.33
C PRO A 291 2.28 -23.39 27.74
N ARG A 292 1.27 -24.23 27.97
CA ARG A 292 1.17 -25.10 29.14
C ARG A 292 1.59 -26.52 28.75
N LEU A 293 2.64 -27.01 29.40
CA LEU A 293 3.13 -28.38 29.22
C LEU A 293 2.25 -29.36 30.00
N LEU A 294 1.78 -30.40 29.32
CA LEU A 294 0.95 -31.46 29.87
C LEU A 294 1.47 -32.83 29.45
N SER A 295 1.36 -33.82 30.31
CA SER A 295 1.58 -35.24 30.00
C SER A 295 0.23 -35.88 29.67
N LEU A 296 0.14 -36.52 28.50
CA LEU A 296 -1.02 -37.31 28.14
C LEU A 296 -1.06 -38.63 28.92
N ASP A 297 -2.20 -38.91 29.57
CA ASP A 297 -2.49 -40.19 30.20
C ASP A 297 -3.62 -40.89 29.45
N ALA A 298 -3.26 -41.91 28.69
CA ALA A 298 -4.19 -42.74 27.93
C ALA A 298 -4.55 -44.06 28.62
N SER A 299 -4.11 -44.28 29.87
CA SER A 299 -4.30 -45.56 30.57
C SER A 299 -5.77 -45.95 30.77
N GLY A 300 -6.67 -44.97 30.82
CA GLY A 300 -8.12 -45.16 30.95
C GLY A 300 -8.86 -45.46 29.66
N CYS A 301 -8.22 -45.39 28.48
CA CYS A 301 -8.89 -45.47 27.19
C CYS A 301 -8.22 -46.48 26.24
N SER A 302 -8.92 -47.55 25.87
CA SER A 302 -8.40 -48.59 24.98
C SER A 302 -8.55 -48.21 23.49
N GLY A 303 -7.69 -48.77 22.62
CA GLY A 303 -7.80 -48.58 21.16
C GLY A 303 -7.25 -47.26 20.62
N GLY A 304 -6.31 -46.64 21.34
CA GLY A 304 -5.70 -45.37 20.92
C GLY A 304 -4.86 -45.44 19.65
N PRO A 305 -4.63 -44.29 19.00
CA PRO A 305 -3.78 -44.18 17.82
C PRO A 305 -2.32 -44.56 18.12
N SER A 306 -1.56 -44.82 17.04
CA SER A 306 -0.12 -45.08 17.09
C SER A 306 0.66 -43.93 17.77
N THR A 307 1.95 -44.15 18.05
CA THR A 307 2.89 -43.12 18.54
C THR A 307 3.09 -41.95 17.59
N SER A 308 2.45 -41.96 16.41
CA SER A 308 2.44 -40.89 15.44
C SER A 308 1.03 -40.58 14.93
N ILE A 309 0.78 -39.32 14.57
CA ILE A 309 -0.46 -38.80 13.98
C ILE A 309 -0.15 -38.22 12.60
N SER A 310 -1.06 -38.34 11.64
CA SER A 310 -0.95 -37.72 10.33
C SER A 310 -2.06 -36.68 10.15
N ASN A 311 -1.71 -35.40 10.21
CA ASN A 311 -2.64 -34.30 10.02
C ASN A 311 -2.58 -33.80 8.58
N ALA A 312 -3.72 -33.53 7.94
CA ALA A 312 -3.70 -32.91 6.61
C ALA A 312 -2.96 -31.56 6.63
N ARG A 313 -2.24 -31.21 5.55
CA ARG A 313 -1.66 -29.87 5.39
C ARG A 313 -2.73 -28.80 5.20
N HIS A 314 -3.85 -29.14 4.58
CA HIS A 314 -5.01 -28.27 4.39
C HIS A 314 -6.29 -29.06 4.65
N PRO A 315 -7.32 -28.51 5.33
CA PRO A 315 -8.55 -29.22 5.66
C PRO A 315 -9.24 -29.84 4.44
N ASP A 316 -9.33 -29.07 3.34
CA ASP A 316 -9.97 -29.53 2.09
C ASP A 316 -9.00 -30.20 1.09
N GLY A 317 -7.75 -30.44 1.48
CA GLY A 317 -6.73 -31.05 0.61
C GLY A 317 -6.18 -30.14 -0.50
N ALA A 318 -6.44 -28.83 -0.46
CA ALA A 318 -5.93 -27.87 -1.43
C ALA A 318 -4.39 -27.77 -1.44
N VAL A 319 -3.76 -28.01 -0.28
CA VAL A 319 -2.32 -28.30 -0.18
C VAL A 319 -2.16 -29.80 0.01
N GLU A 320 -1.51 -30.46 -0.95
CA GLU A 320 -1.34 -31.91 -0.96
C GLU A 320 -0.48 -32.41 0.21
N GLY A 321 -0.80 -33.62 0.68
CA GLY A 321 -0.02 -34.33 1.69
C GLY A 321 -0.43 -34.06 3.13
N SER A 322 0.37 -34.59 4.05
CA SER A 322 0.13 -34.52 5.50
C SER A 322 1.38 -34.16 6.28
N ARG A 323 1.16 -33.56 7.45
CA ARG A 323 2.13 -33.27 8.50
C ARG A 323 2.13 -34.46 9.45
N LYS A 324 3.24 -35.21 9.50
CA LYS A 324 3.39 -36.34 10.41
C LYS A 324 3.95 -35.87 11.75
N TRP A 325 3.19 -36.07 12.81
CA TRP A 325 3.58 -35.73 14.18
C TRP A 325 4.00 -36.98 14.93
N GLU A 326 5.14 -36.93 15.59
CA GLU A 326 5.55 -37.94 16.56
C GLU A 326 5.15 -37.48 17.96
N LEU A 327 4.55 -38.37 18.75
CA LEU A 327 4.06 -38.07 20.10
C LEU A 327 5.11 -38.24 21.19
N GLY A 328 6.18 -38.99 20.90
CA GLY A 328 7.24 -39.27 21.86
C GLY A 328 6.73 -39.95 23.13
N ASP A 329 7.01 -39.34 24.27
CA ASP A 329 6.59 -39.78 25.61
C ASP A 329 5.19 -39.30 26.02
N GLY A 330 4.46 -38.62 25.12
CA GLY A 330 3.13 -38.09 25.39
C GLY A 330 3.14 -36.68 25.99
N ALA A 331 4.28 -35.99 26.03
CA ALA A 331 4.35 -34.59 26.40
C ALA A 331 3.78 -33.69 25.29
N ILE A 332 2.78 -32.88 25.64
CA ILE A 332 2.08 -31.97 24.72
C ILE A 332 2.01 -30.54 25.25
N LEU A 333 1.80 -29.62 24.33
CA LEU A 333 1.65 -28.20 24.58
C LEU A 333 0.28 -27.74 24.09
N ILE A 334 -0.42 -26.99 24.93
CA ILE A 334 -1.66 -26.27 24.60
C ILE A 334 -1.54 -24.82 25.08
N GLU A 335 -2.39 -23.92 24.59
CA GLU A 335 -2.44 -22.56 25.15
C GLU A 335 -2.96 -22.64 26.58
N ALA A 336 -2.29 -21.99 27.53
CA ALA A 336 -2.73 -21.98 28.93
C ALA A 336 -4.17 -21.44 29.07
N ALA A 337 -4.50 -20.39 28.30
CA ALA A 337 -5.83 -19.80 28.27
C ALA A 337 -6.93 -20.80 27.85
N ASP A 338 -6.68 -21.65 26.86
CA ASP A 338 -7.64 -22.68 26.44
C ASP A 338 -7.93 -23.69 27.58
N ALA A 339 -6.93 -24.04 28.40
CA ALA A 339 -7.12 -24.93 29.54
C ALA A 339 -7.99 -24.27 30.63
N ASP A 340 -7.74 -22.99 30.89
CA ASP A 340 -8.43 -22.23 31.94
C ASP A 340 -9.87 -21.91 31.53
N ASP A 341 -10.09 -21.47 30.28
CA ASP A 341 -11.40 -21.10 29.74
C ASP A 341 -12.36 -22.30 29.63
N THR A 342 -11.82 -23.50 29.44
CA THR A 342 -12.60 -24.74 29.31
C THR A 342 -12.79 -25.48 30.64
N GLY A 343 -12.17 -24.99 31.73
CA GLY A 343 -12.14 -25.70 33.00
C GLY A 343 -11.44 -27.07 32.92
N GLY A 344 -10.55 -27.25 31.94
CA GLY A 344 -9.81 -28.47 31.69
C GLY A 344 -10.48 -29.49 30.76
N SER A 345 -11.77 -29.36 30.43
CA SER A 345 -12.47 -30.30 29.55
C SER A 345 -12.49 -29.82 28.09
N LEU A 346 -11.66 -30.42 27.25
CA LEU A 346 -11.43 -29.95 25.88
C LEU A 346 -11.15 -31.10 24.90
N ARG A 347 -11.20 -30.80 23.59
CA ARG A 347 -10.80 -31.72 22.52
C ARG A 347 -9.52 -31.22 21.88
N LEU A 348 -8.47 -32.03 21.93
CA LEU A 348 -7.27 -31.87 21.11
C LEU A 348 -7.66 -32.11 19.65
N LYS A 349 -7.55 -31.07 18.82
CA LYS A 349 -7.95 -31.09 17.41
C LYS A 349 -7.36 -32.32 16.70
N ASP A 350 -8.21 -32.99 15.93
CA ASP A 350 -7.93 -34.19 15.15
C ASP A 350 -7.36 -35.39 15.94
N TYR A 351 -7.48 -35.38 17.29
CA TYR A 351 -6.88 -36.41 18.13
C TYR A 351 -7.80 -37.00 19.19
N ALA A 352 -8.05 -36.30 20.31
CA ALA A 352 -8.70 -36.89 21.47
C ALA A 352 -9.43 -35.86 22.33
N ASP A 353 -10.50 -36.31 22.98
CA ASP A 353 -11.18 -35.62 24.07
C ASP A 353 -10.40 -35.90 25.36
N VAL A 354 -10.04 -34.84 26.07
CA VAL A 354 -9.25 -34.91 27.30
C VAL A 354 -9.88 -34.11 28.44
N ASP A 355 -9.55 -34.53 29.66
CA ASP A 355 -9.84 -33.83 30.90
C ASP A 355 -8.52 -33.51 31.61
N ILE A 356 -8.26 -32.22 31.82
CA ILE A 356 -7.05 -31.72 32.46
C ILE A 356 -7.30 -31.57 33.95
N ASP A 357 -6.58 -32.34 34.74
CA ASP A 357 -6.70 -32.31 36.19
C ASP A 357 -6.14 -30.98 36.74
N ALA A 358 -7.00 -30.14 37.32
CA ALA A 358 -6.68 -28.79 37.76
C ALA A 358 -5.52 -28.69 38.77
N GLY A 359 -5.17 -29.79 39.45
CA GLY A 359 -4.05 -29.86 40.40
C GLY A 359 -2.76 -30.46 39.84
N THR A 360 -2.76 -30.93 38.58
CA THR A 360 -1.60 -31.61 37.99
C THR A 360 -1.32 -31.11 36.56
N SER A 361 -0.21 -31.54 35.96
CA SER A 361 0.09 -31.32 34.54
C SER A 361 -0.30 -32.54 33.70
N VAL A 362 -1.38 -33.23 34.05
CA VAL A 362 -1.83 -34.46 33.37
C VAL A 362 -3.14 -34.19 32.63
N ALA A 363 -3.16 -34.55 31.35
CA ALA A 363 -4.36 -34.55 30.52
C ALA A 363 -4.81 -36.01 30.31
N ARG A 364 -5.90 -36.41 30.96
CA ARG A 364 -6.45 -37.77 30.84
C ARG A 364 -7.27 -37.89 29.58
N VAL A 365 -6.97 -38.89 28.75
CA VAL A 365 -7.74 -39.18 27.54
C VAL A 365 -9.05 -39.87 27.92
N GLU A 366 -10.17 -39.23 27.61
CA GLU A 366 -11.51 -39.78 27.85
C GLU A 366 -12.02 -40.53 26.63
N SER A 367 -11.78 -40.00 25.43
CA SER A 367 -12.25 -40.60 24.17
C SER A 367 -11.39 -40.17 22.98
N TRP A 368 -11.05 -41.11 22.10
CA TRP A 368 -10.35 -40.81 20.83
C TRP A 368 -11.30 -40.16 19.81
N SER A 369 -12.55 -40.61 19.78
CA SER A 369 -13.59 -40.02 18.96
C SER A 369 -14.26 -38.86 19.68
N ARG A 370 -14.78 -37.88 18.93
CA ARG A 370 -15.53 -36.78 19.54
C ARG A 370 -16.79 -37.31 20.23
N SER A 371 -16.87 -37.21 21.55
CA SER A 371 -17.99 -37.69 22.35
C SER A 371 -19.06 -36.63 22.56
N ASP A 372 -18.71 -35.34 22.52
CA ASP A 372 -19.63 -34.24 22.84
C ASP A 372 -19.29 -32.92 22.11
N ARG A 373 -19.83 -31.81 22.64
CA ARG A 373 -19.67 -30.45 22.10
C ARG A 373 -18.59 -29.62 22.81
N ARG A 374 -17.67 -30.24 23.57
CA ARG A 374 -16.54 -29.52 24.18
C ARG A 374 -15.72 -28.75 23.14
N ALA A 375 -15.04 -27.71 23.61
CA ALA A 375 -14.26 -26.83 22.76
C ALA A 375 -13.09 -27.61 22.12
N ILE A 376 -12.85 -27.36 20.84
CA ILE A 376 -11.71 -27.92 20.11
C ILE A 376 -10.56 -26.94 20.20
N VAL A 377 -9.39 -27.43 20.60
CA VAL A 377 -8.18 -26.63 20.74
C VAL A 377 -7.05 -27.12 19.84
N HIS A 378 -6.24 -26.20 19.34
CA HIS A 378 -5.00 -26.55 18.67
C HIS A 378 -3.96 -26.93 19.74
N TRP A 379 -3.02 -27.77 19.38
CA TRP A 379 -2.04 -28.33 20.31
C TRP A 379 -0.81 -28.81 19.53
N LEU A 380 0.26 -29.14 20.24
CA LEU A 380 1.50 -29.59 19.61
C LEU A 380 2.26 -30.57 20.51
N PRO A 381 2.77 -31.70 20.01
CA PRO A 381 3.68 -32.55 20.77
C PRO A 381 4.98 -31.79 21.08
N GLN A 382 5.45 -31.85 22.33
CA GLN A 382 6.62 -31.08 22.77
C GLN A 382 7.87 -31.42 21.94
N ILE A 383 8.04 -32.68 21.54
CA ILE A 383 9.18 -33.13 20.72
C ILE A 383 9.19 -32.52 19.31
N MET A 384 8.03 -32.12 18.79
CA MET A 384 7.89 -31.50 17.48
C MET A 384 7.94 -29.97 17.56
N ALA A 385 8.09 -29.42 18.77
CA ALA A 385 7.91 -28.02 19.05
C ALA A 385 9.21 -27.24 18.95
N ARG A 386 9.14 -26.10 18.28
CA ARG A 386 10.22 -25.14 18.15
C ARG A 386 9.76 -23.78 18.69
N LYS A 387 10.64 -23.09 19.41
CA LYS A 387 10.34 -21.72 19.89
C LYS A 387 10.01 -20.81 18.71
N ALA A 388 9.04 -19.94 18.87
CA ALA A 388 8.66 -18.96 17.86
C ALA A 388 8.17 -17.67 18.50
N ARG A 389 8.29 -16.57 17.75
CA ARG A 389 7.79 -15.25 18.10
C ARG A 389 6.85 -14.78 17.01
N LEU A 390 5.61 -14.45 17.37
CA LEU A 390 4.61 -13.90 16.47
C LEU A 390 4.47 -12.40 16.72
N THR A 391 4.93 -11.60 15.77
CA THR A 391 4.78 -10.15 15.79
C THR A 391 3.43 -9.75 15.22
N ARG A 392 2.62 -9.02 16.00
CA ARG A 392 1.31 -8.48 15.62
C ARG A 392 1.31 -6.97 15.67
N VAL A 393 0.60 -6.35 14.73
CA VAL A 393 0.27 -4.93 14.78
C VAL A 393 -1.02 -4.76 15.58
N ILE A 394 -0.97 -4.06 16.71
CA ILE A 394 -2.14 -3.72 17.52
C ILE A 394 -2.16 -2.20 17.69
N GLY A 395 -3.09 -1.53 17.00
CA GLY A 395 -3.08 -0.07 16.91
C GLY A 395 -1.79 0.42 16.24
N HIS A 396 -0.95 1.15 16.99
CA HIS A 396 0.34 1.66 16.52
C HIS A 396 1.54 0.87 17.07
N ASP A 397 1.29 -0.18 17.85
CA ASP A 397 2.31 -0.94 18.54
C ASP A 397 2.58 -2.29 17.85
N LEU A 398 3.84 -2.72 17.94
CA LEU A 398 4.23 -4.09 17.63
C LEU A 398 4.21 -4.88 18.92
N VAL A 399 3.31 -5.86 19.00
CA VAL A 399 3.19 -6.78 20.12
C VAL A 399 3.77 -8.12 19.69
N VAL A 400 4.72 -8.62 20.47
CA VAL A 400 5.36 -9.91 20.21
C VAL A 400 4.79 -10.95 21.16
N GLU A 401 4.18 -12.00 20.60
CA GLU A 401 3.70 -13.14 21.34
C GLU A 401 4.71 -14.29 21.23
N GLU A 402 5.29 -14.71 22.36
CA GLU A 402 6.15 -15.89 22.40
C GLU A 402 5.33 -17.17 22.49
N GLY A 403 5.78 -18.21 21.78
CA GLY A 403 5.08 -19.48 21.74
C GLY A 403 5.91 -20.61 21.15
N MET A 404 5.23 -21.71 20.86
CA MET A 404 5.81 -22.93 20.33
C MET A 404 5.13 -23.27 19.00
N LEU A 405 5.89 -23.22 17.92
CA LEU A 405 5.48 -23.57 16.56
C LEU A 405 5.88 -25.00 16.24
N GLU A 406 5.07 -25.66 15.42
CA GLU A 406 5.48 -26.89 14.73
C GLU A 406 6.79 -26.70 13.95
N GLY A 407 7.85 -27.41 14.36
CA GLY A 407 9.24 -27.04 14.04
C GLY A 407 9.84 -27.61 12.75
N PHE A 408 9.08 -28.33 11.92
CA PHE A 408 9.62 -29.09 10.78
C PHE A 408 9.02 -28.65 9.44
N GLU A 409 9.80 -28.83 8.37
CA GLU A 409 9.41 -28.48 6.99
C GLU A 409 8.95 -27.01 6.85
N LEU A 410 9.54 -26.12 7.64
CA LEU A 410 9.28 -24.69 7.55
C LEU A 410 10.07 -24.09 6.39
N VAL A 411 9.46 -23.12 5.70
CA VAL A 411 10.07 -22.42 4.56
C VAL A 411 10.08 -20.92 4.83
N ASP A 412 11.24 -20.31 4.67
CA ASP A 412 11.42 -18.86 4.83
C ASP A 412 10.57 -18.10 3.80
N GLY A 413 9.85 -17.08 4.25
CA GLY A 413 8.94 -16.31 3.42
C GLY A 413 7.58 -16.96 3.13
N ALA A 414 7.35 -18.22 3.55
CA ALA A 414 6.07 -18.87 3.34
C ALA A 414 4.96 -18.24 4.21
N ILE A 415 3.76 -18.21 3.65
CA ILE A 415 2.55 -17.84 4.39
C ILE A 415 1.87 -19.13 4.85
N VAL A 416 1.57 -19.21 6.14
CA VAL A 416 0.90 -20.33 6.78
C VAL A 416 -0.35 -19.84 7.49
N GLN A 417 -1.33 -20.71 7.68
CA GLN A 417 -2.44 -20.46 8.60
C GLN A 417 -2.15 -21.14 9.93
N LEU A 418 -1.95 -20.33 10.97
CA LEU A 418 -1.81 -20.78 12.33
C LEU A 418 -3.20 -21.15 12.87
N GLU A 419 -3.38 -22.42 13.23
CA GLU A 419 -4.69 -22.97 13.58
C GLU A 419 -5.36 -22.21 14.74
N ARG A 420 -6.57 -21.67 14.52
CA ARG A 420 -7.31 -20.81 15.48
C ARG A 420 -6.59 -19.50 15.87
N VAL A 421 -5.55 -19.10 15.14
CA VAL A 421 -4.74 -17.90 15.43
C VAL A 421 -4.78 -16.91 14.26
N GLY A 422 -4.79 -17.40 13.01
CA GLY A 422 -4.88 -16.61 11.77
C GLY A 422 -3.70 -16.86 10.82
N PHE A 423 -3.62 -16.10 9.73
CA PHE A 423 -2.52 -16.18 8.78
C PHE A 423 -1.27 -15.45 9.28
N ALA A 424 -0.10 -16.02 9.01
CA ALA A 424 1.18 -15.42 9.34
C ALA A 424 2.23 -15.77 8.28
N ARG A 425 3.18 -14.87 8.08
CA ARG A 425 4.37 -15.11 7.26
C ARG A 425 5.53 -15.52 8.15
N ILE A 426 6.28 -16.53 7.72
CA ILE A 426 7.58 -16.88 8.30
C ILE A 426 8.60 -15.86 7.79
N GLU A 427 9.09 -14.96 8.66
CA GLU A 427 10.06 -13.92 8.30
C GLU A 427 11.50 -14.39 8.41
N SER A 428 11.78 -15.33 9.33
CA SER A 428 13.13 -15.84 9.54
C SER A 428 13.12 -17.22 10.21
N LEU A 429 14.02 -18.09 9.74
CA LEU A 429 14.28 -19.42 10.28
C LEU A 429 15.76 -19.56 10.69
N PRO A 430 16.20 -18.93 11.79
CA PRO A 430 17.60 -19.02 12.21
C PRO A 430 17.99 -20.46 12.60
N ASP A 431 19.23 -20.90 12.41
CA ASP A 431 19.63 -22.27 12.83
C ASP A 431 19.52 -22.46 14.36
N ASP A 432 19.85 -21.41 15.10
CA ASP A 432 19.70 -21.32 16.55
C ASP A 432 18.82 -20.12 16.92
N GLY A 433 17.82 -20.34 17.77
CA GLY A 433 16.84 -19.34 18.16
C GLY A 433 15.42 -19.57 17.63
N PRO A 434 14.50 -18.67 18.02
CA PRO A 434 13.09 -18.81 17.68
C PRO A 434 12.82 -18.51 16.20
N VAL A 435 11.78 -19.15 15.66
CA VAL A 435 11.21 -18.77 14.36
C VAL A 435 10.54 -17.41 14.49
N GLU A 436 10.84 -16.48 13.58
CA GLU A 436 10.16 -15.18 13.52
C GLU A 436 8.96 -15.27 12.58
N LEU A 437 7.79 -14.90 13.10
CA LEU A 437 6.54 -14.85 12.37
C LEU A 437 6.01 -13.41 12.37
N LEU A 438 5.50 -12.95 11.25
CA LEU A 438 4.75 -11.71 11.14
C LEU A 438 3.28 -12.03 10.88
N PHE A 439 2.41 -11.59 11.79
CA PHE A 439 0.98 -11.80 11.66
C PHE A 439 0.41 -11.02 10.49
N LEU A 440 -0.47 -11.68 9.74
CA LEU A 440 -1.09 -11.15 8.55
C LEU A 440 -2.48 -10.59 8.89
N HIS A 441 -3.44 -11.47 9.17
CA HIS A 441 -4.84 -11.22 9.54
C HIS A 441 -5.43 -12.57 10.02
N GLY A 442 -6.62 -12.57 10.64
CA GLY A 442 -7.18 -13.77 11.27
C GLY A 442 -8.69 -13.77 11.38
#